data_AF-A0A6B3G328-F1
#
_entry.id   AF-A0A6B3G328-F1
#
_cell.length_a   1.000
_cell.length_b   1.000
_cell.length_c   1.000
_cell.angle_alpha   90.00
_cell.angle_beta   90.00
_cell.angle_gamma   90.00
#
_symmetry.space_group_name_H-M   'P 1'
#
loop_
_entity.id
_entity.type
_entity.pdbx_description
1 polymer ?
#
loop_
_entity_poly.entity_id
_entity_poly.type
_entity_poly.pdbx_seq_one_letter_code
_entity_poly.pdbx_strand_id
1 'polypeptide(L)'
;LAALAELWFGGLGDVRSFLYLTGEIGVGGALVLNGELLRGAHGFAGEIGHVVVDPAGPECRCGSRGCLEQYAGQAALLRAAGIAEIGGASGVLELERRAAAEDPRAVAAIGEAGRMLGR
;
A
#
# COMPACT_ATOMS: atom_id res chain seq x y z
N LEU A 1 -0.67 -14.17 -4.85
CA LEU A 1 -0.70 -14.75 -6.22
C LEU A 1 -0.18 -13.78 -7.27
N ALA A 2 -0.54 -12.49 -7.20
CA ALA A 2 -0.02 -11.47 -8.13
C ALA A 2 1.51 -11.44 -8.22
N ALA A 3 2.25 -11.53 -7.11
CA ALA A 3 3.71 -11.62 -7.17
C ALA A 3 4.26 -12.84 -7.94
N LEU A 4 3.56 -13.98 -7.94
CA LEU A 4 3.95 -15.13 -8.77
C LEU A 4 3.65 -14.89 -10.25
N ALA A 5 2.56 -14.17 -10.55
CA ALA A 5 2.27 -13.74 -11.91
C ALA A 5 3.37 -12.80 -12.42
N GLU A 6 3.83 -11.84 -11.59
CA GLU A 6 4.97 -10.99 -11.93
C GLU A 6 6.27 -11.78 -12.12
N LEU A 7 6.55 -12.77 -11.25
CA LEU A 7 7.73 -13.63 -11.38
C LEU A 7 7.76 -14.41 -12.71
N TRP A 8 6.62 -14.95 -13.14
CA TRP A 8 6.55 -15.82 -14.30
C TRP A 8 6.27 -15.09 -15.62
N PHE A 9 5.57 -13.97 -15.57
CA PHE A 9 5.03 -13.30 -16.75
C PHE A 9 5.26 -11.79 -16.77
N GLY A 10 5.69 -11.17 -15.66
CA GLY A 10 5.83 -9.71 -15.52
C GLY A 10 7.01 -9.09 -16.25
N GLY A 11 7.82 -9.88 -16.97
CA GLY A 11 8.96 -9.36 -17.73
C GLY A 11 10.12 -8.84 -16.85
N LEU A 12 10.27 -9.36 -15.64
CA LEU A 12 11.31 -8.96 -14.67
C LEU A 12 12.76 -9.30 -15.07
N GLY A 13 12.97 -9.91 -16.26
CA GLY A 13 14.28 -10.33 -16.74
C GLY A 13 14.96 -11.30 -15.78
N ASP A 14 16.20 -10.98 -15.40
CA ASP A 14 16.99 -11.79 -14.46
C ASP A 14 16.69 -11.48 -12.98
N VAL A 15 15.77 -10.57 -12.67
CA VAL A 15 15.40 -10.25 -11.29
C VAL A 15 14.64 -11.44 -10.68
N ARG A 16 15.22 -12.02 -9.63
CA ARG A 16 14.65 -13.16 -8.90
C ARG A 16 14.30 -12.85 -7.44
N SER A 17 14.65 -11.67 -6.97
CA SER A 17 14.32 -11.21 -5.62
C SER A 17 13.66 -9.85 -5.71
N PHE A 18 12.42 -9.73 -5.26
CA PHE A 18 11.65 -8.50 -5.34
C PHE A 18 10.52 -8.46 -4.31
N LEU A 19 10.14 -7.24 -3.94
CA LEU A 19 8.93 -6.96 -3.18
C LEU A 19 7.85 -6.48 -4.14
N TYR A 20 6.75 -7.21 -4.18
CA TYR A 20 5.52 -6.77 -4.84
C TYR A 20 4.65 -6.03 -3.84
N LEU A 21 4.10 -4.88 -4.24
CA LEU A 21 3.22 -4.03 -3.41
C LEU A 21 1.91 -3.77 -4.14
N THR A 22 0.80 -3.78 -3.41
CA THR A 22 -0.51 -3.41 -3.95
C THR A 22 -1.23 -2.45 -3.03
N GLY A 23 -1.81 -1.40 -3.59
CA GLY A 23 -2.80 -0.58 -2.92
C GLY A 23 -4.19 -0.90 -3.47
N GLU A 24 -5.02 -1.56 -2.66
CA GLU A 24 -6.47 -1.68 -2.90
C GLU A 24 -7.19 -1.10 -1.68
N ILE A 25 -8.15 -1.82 -1.08
CA ILE A 25 -8.78 -1.42 0.19
C ILE A 25 -7.73 -1.19 1.28
N GLY A 26 -6.66 -1.99 1.27
CA GLY A 26 -5.49 -1.90 2.15
C GLY A 26 -4.16 -1.88 1.38
N VAL A 27 -3.06 -2.06 2.11
CA VAL A 27 -1.72 -2.21 1.52
C VAL A 27 -1.30 -3.67 1.64
N GLY A 28 -1.30 -4.37 0.51
CA GLY A 28 -0.82 -5.74 0.40
C GLY A 28 0.63 -5.78 -0.07
N GLY A 29 1.31 -6.88 0.24
CA GLY A 29 2.63 -7.13 -0.30
C GLY A 29 2.97 -8.61 -0.41
N ALA A 30 4.04 -8.91 -1.13
CA ALA A 30 4.60 -10.24 -1.20
C ALA A 30 6.08 -10.15 -1.51
N LEU A 31 6.90 -10.87 -0.74
CA LEU A 31 8.33 -10.93 -0.95
C LEU A 31 8.69 -12.22 -1.70
N VAL A 32 9.35 -12.09 -2.85
CA VAL A 32 9.95 -13.19 -3.58
C VAL A 32 11.45 -13.12 -3.38
N LEU A 33 12.08 -14.22 -2.99
CA LEU A 33 13.53 -14.34 -2.79
C LEU A 33 14.04 -15.51 -3.62
N ASN A 34 15.02 -15.25 -4.49
CA ASN A 34 15.63 -16.26 -5.36
C ASN A 34 14.61 -17.08 -6.19
N GLY A 35 13.50 -16.45 -6.60
CA GLY A 35 12.42 -17.08 -7.36
C GLY A 35 11.40 -17.83 -6.49
N GLU A 36 11.52 -17.78 -5.17
CA GLU A 36 10.58 -18.41 -4.25
C GLU A 36 9.76 -17.38 -3.49
N LEU A 37 8.44 -17.58 -3.46
CA LEU A 37 7.55 -16.77 -2.64
C LEU A 37 7.81 -17.06 -1.15
N LEU A 38 8.23 -16.03 -0.41
CA LEU A 38 8.35 -16.12 1.03
C LEU A 38 6.95 -16.11 1.65
N ARG A 39 6.58 -17.22 2.30
CA ARG A 39 5.28 -17.36 3.00
C ARG A 39 5.38 -17.06 4.50
N GLY A 40 6.57 -17.16 5.08
CA GLY A 40 6.79 -17.06 6.52
C GLY A 40 6.28 -18.30 7.27
N ALA A 41 6.60 -18.38 8.57
CA ALA A 41 6.30 -19.56 9.40
C ALA A 41 4.80 -19.88 9.53
N HIS A 42 3.95 -18.86 9.34
CA HIS A 42 2.49 -18.97 9.50
C HIS A 42 1.71 -18.52 8.26
N GLY A 43 2.38 -18.32 7.11
CA GLY A 43 1.70 -17.87 5.89
C GLY A 43 1.43 -16.37 5.79
N PHE A 44 1.86 -15.57 6.77
CA PHE A 44 1.65 -14.11 6.83
C PHE A 44 2.85 -13.28 6.36
N ALA A 45 3.88 -13.88 5.75
CA ALA A 45 4.93 -13.07 5.14
C ALA A 45 4.33 -12.29 3.96
N GLY A 46 4.51 -10.97 3.96
CA GLY A 46 3.89 -10.07 2.99
C GLY A 46 2.77 -9.18 3.54
N GLU A 47 2.38 -9.33 4.81
CA GLU A 47 1.46 -8.40 5.51
C GLU A 47 2.12 -7.02 5.79
N ILE A 48 2.72 -6.43 4.76
CA ILE A 48 3.49 -5.19 4.85
C ILE A 48 2.62 -3.99 5.21
N GLY A 49 1.32 -4.03 4.89
CA GLY A 49 0.36 -3.03 5.36
C GLY A 49 0.28 -2.93 6.87
N HIS A 50 0.66 -3.98 7.62
CA HIS A 50 0.67 -4.00 9.08
C HIS A 50 2.05 -3.77 9.70
N VAL A 51 3.08 -3.55 8.90
CA VAL A 51 4.39 -3.10 9.40
C VAL A 51 4.25 -1.71 9.99
N VAL A 52 4.75 -1.52 11.21
CA VAL A 52 4.74 -0.24 11.92
C VAL A 52 5.79 0.68 11.31
N VAL A 53 5.35 1.74 10.63
CA VAL A 53 6.20 2.78 10.01
C VAL A 53 6.24 4.06 10.85
N ASP A 54 5.34 4.17 11.83
CA ASP A 54 5.34 5.25 12.83
C ASP A 54 4.74 4.75 14.16
N PRO A 55 5.54 4.47 15.19
CA PRO A 55 5.03 4.03 16.49
C PRO A 55 4.08 5.03 17.17
N ALA A 56 4.17 6.32 16.82
CA ALA A 56 3.29 7.37 17.33
C ALA A 56 1.99 7.53 16.52
N GLY A 57 1.87 6.82 15.39
CA GLY A 57 0.80 6.94 14.41
C GLY A 57 -0.60 6.47 14.87
N PRO A 58 -1.59 6.52 13.96
CA PRO A 58 -2.98 6.16 14.24
C PRO A 58 -3.16 4.68 14.58
N GLU A 59 -4.25 4.35 15.26
CA GLU A 59 -4.60 2.96 15.58
C GLU A 59 -4.91 2.15 14.31
N CYS A 60 -4.45 0.90 14.29
CA CYS A 60 -4.75 -0.05 13.24
C CYS A 60 -5.71 -1.13 13.74
N ARG A 61 -6.60 -1.61 12.87
CA ARG A 61 -7.54 -2.70 13.18
C ARG A 61 -6.84 -4.02 13.54
N CYS A 62 -5.55 -4.18 13.21
CA CYS A 62 -4.76 -5.35 13.62
C CYS A 62 -4.33 -5.31 15.11
N GLY A 63 -4.59 -4.21 15.81
CA GLY A 63 -4.22 -4.00 17.23
C GLY A 63 -2.94 -3.19 17.44
N SER A 64 -2.16 -2.91 16.40
CA SER A 64 -0.95 -2.08 16.45
C SER A 64 -1.24 -0.59 16.23
N ARG A 65 -0.21 0.27 16.32
CA ARG A 65 -0.28 1.71 15.98
C ARG A 65 0.70 2.06 14.86
N GLY A 66 0.25 2.92 13.97
CA GLY A 66 0.96 3.45 12.80
C GLY A 66 1.50 2.38 11.84
N CYS A 67 0.65 1.40 11.57
CA CYS A 67 0.83 0.49 10.44
C CYS A 67 0.81 1.27 9.12
N LEU A 68 1.58 0.81 8.13
CA LEU A 68 1.66 1.40 6.79
C LEU A 68 0.27 1.61 6.13
N GLU A 69 -0.67 0.68 6.32
CA GLU A 69 -2.04 0.78 5.81
C GLU A 69 -2.75 2.05 6.30
N GLN A 70 -2.43 2.55 7.50
CA GLN A 70 -3.06 3.76 8.02
C GLN A 70 -2.61 5.05 7.32
N TYR A 71 -1.63 4.95 6.42
CA TYR A 71 -1.13 6.07 5.62
C TYR A 71 -1.36 5.84 4.13
N ALA A 72 -1.05 4.64 3.63
CA ALA A 72 -1.09 4.30 2.21
C ALA A 72 -2.29 3.44 1.78
N GLY A 73 -3.14 3.01 2.73
CA GLY A 73 -4.38 2.32 2.40
C GLY A 73 -5.41 3.28 1.81
N GLN A 74 -6.29 2.78 0.94
CA GLN A 74 -7.28 3.61 0.25
C GLN A 74 -8.13 4.45 1.22
N ALA A 75 -8.64 3.84 2.31
CA ALA A 75 -9.43 4.59 3.28
C ALA A 75 -8.63 5.72 3.97
N ALA A 76 -7.33 5.52 4.18
CA ALA A 76 -6.46 6.56 4.73
C ALA A 76 -6.24 7.71 3.74
N LEU A 77 -5.96 7.38 2.48
CA LEU A 77 -5.81 8.35 1.39
C LEU A 77 -7.09 9.19 1.19
N LEU A 78 -8.26 8.55 1.12
CA LEU A 78 -9.53 9.25 0.93
C LEU A 78 -9.87 10.16 2.12
N ARG A 79 -9.57 9.72 3.35
CA ARG A 79 -9.70 10.58 4.55
C ARG A 79 -8.76 11.78 4.50
N ALA A 80 -7.49 11.56 4.16
CA ALA A 80 -6.50 12.62 4.07
C ALA A 80 -6.82 13.65 2.97
N ALA A 81 -7.39 13.20 1.85
CA ALA A 81 -7.85 14.06 0.76
C ALA A 81 -9.22 14.73 1.02
N GLY A 82 -9.92 14.37 2.10
CA GLY A 82 -11.21 14.94 2.47
C GLY A 82 -12.37 14.52 1.56
N ILE A 83 -12.35 13.26 1.11
CA ILE A 83 -13.37 12.62 0.25
C ILE A 83 -13.74 11.21 0.75
N ALA A 84 -13.71 11.03 2.07
CA ALA A 84 -13.91 9.73 2.70
C ALA A 84 -15.29 9.11 2.39
N GLU A 85 -16.28 9.95 2.09
CA GLU A 85 -17.66 9.58 1.78
C GLU A 85 -17.83 8.87 0.42
N ILE A 86 -16.90 9.07 -0.52
CA ILE A 86 -17.06 8.56 -1.90
C ILE A 86 -16.68 7.08 -1.99
N GLY A 87 -15.71 6.61 -1.19
CA GLY A 87 -15.36 5.20 -1.01
C GLY A 87 -15.03 4.43 -2.30
N GLY A 88 -14.50 3.21 -2.16
CA GLY A 88 -14.32 2.29 -3.31
C GLY A 88 -13.56 2.88 -4.51
N ALA A 89 -13.76 2.28 -5.69
CA ALA A 89 -13.13 2.72 -6.93
C ALA A 89 -13.46 4.19 -7.27
N SER A 90 -14.69 4.63 -7.00
CA SER A 90 -15.12 6.01 -7.25
C SER A 90 -14.30 7.03 -6.45
N GLY A 91 -13.98 6.72 -5.19
CA GLY A 91 -13.13 7.58 -4.37
C GLY A 91 -11.70 7.66 -4.90
N VAL A 92 -11.15 6.55 -5.39
CA VAL A 92 -9.81 6.53 -6.01
C VAL A 92 -9.79 7.37 -7.29
N LEU A 93 -10.80 7.22 -8.16
CA LEU A 93 -10.92 8.03 -9.37
C LEU A 93 -11.05 9.53 -9.05
N GLU A 94 -11.80 9.89 -8.00
CA GLU A 94 -11.90 11.28 -7.55
C GLU A 94 -10.57 11.80 -6.97
N LEU A 95 -9.84 10.96 -6.21
CA LEU A 95 -8.51 11.29 -5.71
C LEU A 95 -7.55 11.58 -6.86
N GLU A 96 -7.51 10.70 -7.86
CA GLU A 96 -6.71 10.86 -9.08
C GLU A 96 -7.06 12.14 -9.82
N ARG A 97 -8.36 12.40 -10.03
CA ARG A 97 -8.85 13.62 -10.68
C ARG A 97 -8.40 14.88 -9.93
N ARG A 98 -8.49 14.89 -8.59
CA ARG A 98 -8.06 16.02 -7.76
C ARG A 98 -6.55 16.21 -7.77
N ALA A 99 -5.78 15.12 -7.71
CA ALA A 99 -4.33 15.16 -7.78
C ALA A 99 -3.85 15.70 -9.14
N ALA A 100 -4.47 15.27 -10.24
CA ALA A 100 -4.19 15.77 -11.58
C ALA A 100 -4.54 17.26 -11.76
N ALA A 101 -5.49 17.77 -10.98
CA ALA A 101 -5.85 19.18 -10.91
C ALA A 101 -5.02 19.97 -9.86
N GLU A 102 -3.95 19.36 -9.32
CA GLU A 102 -3.07 19.95 -8.30
C GLU A 102 -3.80 20.39 -7.02
N ASP A 103 -4.91 19.74 -6.66
CA ASP A 103 -5.58 19.97 -5.38
C ASP A 103 -4.59 19.75 -4.22
N PRO A 104 -4.34 20.76 -3.36
CA PRO A 104 -3.31 20.66 -2.34
C PRO A 104 -3.53 19.52 -1.33
N ARG A 105 -4.78 19.16 -1.03
CA ARG A 105 -5.08 18.08 -0.09
C ARG A 105 -4.84 16.71 -0.72
N ALA A 106 -5.24 16.52 -1.97
CA ALA A 106 -4.99 15.29 -2.71
C ALA A 106 -3.47 15.05 -2.90
N VAL A 107 -2.73 16.09 -3.32
CA VAL A 107 -1.28 16.01 -3.49
C VAL A 107 -0.58 15.75 -2.16
N ALA A 108 -0.99 16.42 -1.08
CA ALA A 108 -0.43 16.18 0.25
C ALA A 108 -0.70 14.75 0.75
N ALA A 109 -1.92 14.22 0.53
CA ALA A 109 -2.29 12.85 0.91
C ALA A 109 -1.41 11.82 0.18
N ILE A 110 -1.25 11.95 -1.13
CA ILE A 110 -0.40 11.05 -1.94
C ILE A 110 1.06 11.20 -1.53
N GLY A 111 1.54 12.43 -1.31
CA GLY A 111 2.90 12.70 -0.88
C GLY A 111 3.23 12.10 0.48
N GLU A 112 2.30 12.13 1.43
CA GLU A 112 2.47 11.49 2.73
C GLU A 112 2.48 9.97 2.64
N ALA A 113 1.56 9.38 1.86
CA ALA A 113 1.57 7.95 1.61
C ALA A 113 2.90 7.49 0.98
N GLY A 114 3.41 8.24 0.00
CA GLY A 114 4.72 7.98 -0.62
C GLY A 114 5.89 8.06 0.36
N ARG A 115 5.90 9.06 1.25
CA ARG A 115 6.92 9.16 2.32
C ARG A 115 6.87 7.96 3.26
N MET A 116 5.68 7.52 3.66
CA MET A 116 5.51 6.40 4.58
C MET A 116 5.85 5.05 3.93
N LEU A 117 5.57 4.90 2.62
CA LEU A 117 5.99 3.75 1.83
C LEU A 117 7.52 3.65 1.67
N GLY A 118 8.23 4.78 1.68
CA GLY A 118 9.68 4.84 1.50
C GLY A 118 10.52 4.72 2.77
N ARG A 119 9.90 4.60 3.95
CA ARG A 119 10.60 4.39 5.23
C ARG A 119 11.03 2.94 5.40
#